data_AF-A0AAW4P0L8-F1
#
_entry.id   AF-A0AAW4P0L8-F1
#
_cell.length_a   1.000
_cell.length_b   1.000
_cell.length_c   1.000
_cell.angle_alpha   90.00
_cell.angle_beta   90.00
_cell.angle_gamma   90.00
#
_symmetry.space_group_name_H-M   'P 1'
#
loop_
_entity.id
_entity.type
_entity.pdbx_description
1 polymer ?
#
loop_
_entity_poly.entity_id
_entity_poly.type
_entity_poly.pdbx_seq_one_letter_code
_entity_poly.pdbx_strand_id
1 'polypeptide(L)'
;MSDVFNKIAKLSPRELQRYASACLQAYCHAKLIQHPAIDALIAHLNRYPESGSLVEWERSGALLPLNGRGDEMPQDLTLSISPQDIEAFSYLVDTTVEVGIVDMYGTPTTLPVEFIGKIAIILSQNNIDLPEI
;
A
#
# COMPACT_ATOMS: atom_id res chain seq x y z
N MET A 1 -6.59 -18.96 5.08
CA MET A 1 -5.85 -17.79 5.62
C MET A 1 -4.44 -18.15 6.12
N SER A 2 -4.26 -19.18 6.95
CA SER A 2 -2.93 -19.51 7.52
C SER A 2 -1.82 -19.77 6.49
N ASP A 3 -2.11 -20.47 5.39
CA ASP A 3 -1.08 -20.80 4.37
C ASP A 3 -0.63 -19.58 3.55
N VAL A 4 -1.55 -18.65 3.25
CA VAL A 4 -1.26 -17.40 2.52
C VAL A 4 -0.34 -16.51 3.36
N PHE A 5 -0.64 -16.31 4.64
CA PHE A 5 0.22 -15.52 5.53
C PHE A 5 1.60 -16.15 5.76
N ASN A 6 1.69 -17.49 5.78
CA ASN A 6 2.97 -18.19 5.85
C ASN A 6 3.83 -17.98 4.59
N LYS A 7 3.21 -17.80 3.41
CA LYS A 7 3.91 -17.44 2.17
C LYS A 7 4.34 -15.97 2.19
N ILE A 8 3.44 -15.06 2.59
CA ILE A 8 3.72 -13.62 2.73
C ILE A 8 4.91 -13.39 3.67
N ALA A 9 4.95 -14.07 4.81
CA ALA A 9 6.03 -13.91 5.79
C ALA A 9 7.42 -14.32 5.29
N LYS A 10 7.52 -14.98 4.13
CA LYS A 10 8.78 -15.40 3.50
C LYS A 10 9.19 -14.50 2.32
N LEU A 11 8.34 -13.55 1.95
CA LEU A 11 8.60 -12.60 0.88
C LEU A 11 9.70 -11.62 1.29
N SER A 12 10.51 -11.21 0.33
CA SER A 12 11.46 -10.11 0.48
C SER A 12 10.72 -8.78 0.70
N PRO A 13 11.38 -7.73 1.23
CA PRO A 13 10.77 -6.40 1.40
C PRO A 13 10.14 -5.86 0.11
N ARG A 14 10.78 -6.11 -1.03
CA ARG A 14 10.27 -5.71 -2.34
C ARG A 14 9.00 -6.46 -2.73
N GLU A 15 8.97 -7.77 -2.52
CA GLU A 15 7.79 -8.58 -2.80
C GLU A 15 6.63 -8.19 -1.88
N LEU A 16 6.90 -7.91 -0.60
CA LEU A 16 5.91 -7.38 0.34
C LEU A 16 5.34 -6.04 -0.13
N GLN A 17 6.19 -5.10 -0.54
CA GLN A 17 5.73 -3.80 -1.05
C GLN A 17 4.87 -3.93 -2.31
N ARG A 18 5.26 -4.81 -3.24
CA ARG A 18 4.48 -5.09 -4.46
C ARG A 18 3.16 -5.76 -4.14
N TYR A 19 3.14 -6.69 -3.19
CA TYR A 19 1.92 -7.32 -2.73
C TYR A 19 0.98 -6.32 -2.06
N ALA A 20 1.50 -5.42 -1.20
CA ALA A 20 0.73 -4.32 -0.64
C ALA A 20 0.13 -3.42 -1.74
N SER A 21 0.93 -3.08 -2.76
CA SER A 21 0.46 -2.31 -3.90
C SER A 21 -0.65 -3.01 -4.68
N ALA A 22 -0.58 -4.33 -4.84
CA ALA A 22 -1.62 -5.13 -5.48
C ALA A 22 -2.92 -5.13 -4.65
N CYS A 23 -2.82 -5.19 -3.32
CA CYS A 23 -3.99 -5.07 -2.43
C CYS A 23 -4.65 -3.69 -2.55
N LEU A 24 -3.88 -2.61 -2.59
CA LEU A 24 -4.41 -1.26 -2.84
C LEU A 24 -5.12 -1.19 -4.19
N GLN A 25 -4.51 -1.77 -5.23
CA GLN A 25 -5.12 -1.83 -6.56
C GLN A 25 -6.45 -2.62 -6.56
N ALA A 26 -6.50 -3.77 -5.88
CA ALA A 26 -7.70 -4.57 -5.74
C ALA A 26 -8.82 -3.80 -5.03
N TYR A 27 -8.47 -3.04 -3.98
CA TYR A 27 -9.43 -2.17 -3.29
C TYR A 27 -10.00 -1.09 -4.21
N CYS A 28 -9.13 -0.37 -4.92
CA CYS A 28 -9.54 0.67 -5.85
C CYS A 28 -10.44 0.10 -6.96
N HIS A 29 -10.09 -1.07 -7.50
CA HIS A 29 -10.88 -1.74 -8.53
C HIS A 29 -12.27 -2.14 -8.03
N ALA A 30 -12.35 -2.79 -6.87
CA ALA A 30 -13.63 -3.25 -6.30
C ALA A 30 -14.56 -2.08 -5.93
N LYS A 31 -13.98 -0.93 -5.54
CA LYS A 31 -14.72 0.29 -5.19
C LYS A 31 -14.93 1.24 -6.37
N LEU A 32 -14.45 0.90 -7.57
CA LEU A 32 -14.48 1.74 -8.77
C LEU A 32 -13.82 3.11 -8.57
N ILE A 33 -12.80 3.18 -7.70
CA ILE A 33 -12.02 4.40 -7.46
C ILE A 33 -10.90 4.47 -8.51
N GLN A 34 -10.93 5.50 -9.34
CA GLN A 34 -9.94 5.71 -10.41
C GLN A 34 -9.41 7.14 -10.34
N HIS A 35 -8.10 7.29 -10.22
CA HIS A 35 -7.46 8.61 -10.13
C HIS A 35 -5.98 8.56 -10.53
N PRO A 36 -5.45 9.54 -11.30
CA PRO A 36 -4.05 9.55 -11.70
C PRO A 36 -3.05 9.54 -10.52
N ALA A 37 -3.42 10.12 -9.38
CA ALA A 37 -2.58 10.07 -8.17
C ALA A 37 -2.45 8.65 -7.60
N ILE A 38 -3.51 7.83 -7.68
CA ILE A 38 -3.47 6.42 -7.30
C ILE A 38 -2.56 5.65 -8.25
N ASP A 39 -2.71 5.88 -9.56
CA ASP A 39 -1.88 5.22 -10.58
C ASP A 39 -0.39 5.56 -10.39
N ALA A 40 -0.08 6.83 -10.12
CA ALA A 40 1.27 7.28 -9.83
C ALA A 40 1.85 6.63 -8.56
N LEU A 41 1.05 6.53 -7.49
CA LEU A 41 1.44 5.83 -6.27
C LEU A 41 1.69 4.35 -6.52
N ILE A 42 0.75 3.63 -7.14
CA ILE A 42 0.90 2.20 -7.46
C ILE A 42 2.14 1.97 -8.34
N ALA A 43 2.39 2.82 -9.34
CA ALA A 43 3.58 2.71 -10.18
C ALA A 43 4.87 2.93 -9.39
N HIS A 44 4.87 3.86 -8.43
CA HIS A 44 6.00 4.13 -7.56
C HIS A 44 6.29 2.98 -6.58
N LEU A 45 5.26 2.44 -5.93
CA LEU A 45 5.38 1.32 -5.00
C LEU A 45 5.87 0.05 -5.71
N ASN A 46 5.41 -0.21 -6.94
CA ASN A 46 5.87 -1.34 -7.75
C ASN A 46 7.34 -1.21 -8.21
N ARG A 47 7.90 0.01 -8.18
CA ARG A 47 9.32 0.29 -8.47
C ARG A 47 10.20 0.23 -7.24
N TYR A 48 9.72 -0.32 -6.12
CA TYR A 48 10.56 -0.56 -4.94
C TYR A 48 11.88 -1.24 -5.37
N PRO A 49 13.04 -0.69 -4.98
CA PRO A 49 14.32 -1.11 -5.54
C PRO A 49 14.71 -2.52 -5.11
N GLU A 50 15.29 -3.30 -6.02
CA GLU A 50 15.97 -4.57 -5.70
C GLU A 50 17.33 -4.31 -5.05
N SER A 51 18.00 -3.26 -5.52
CA SER A 51 19.32 -2.79 -5.12
C SER A 51 19.41 -1.30 -5.46
N GLY A 52 20.19 -0.54 -4.70
CA GLY A 52 20.32 0.92 -4.89
C GLY A 52 19.76 1.72 -3.72
N SER A 53 19.62 3.04 -3.91
CA SER A 53 19.28 3.96 -2.83
C SER A 53 17.78 3.94 -2.51
N LEU A 54 17.40 3.24 -1.43
CA LEU A 54 16.07 3.35 -0.84
C LEU A 54 15.71 4.80 -0.50
N VAL A 55 16.71 5.64 -0.19
CA VAL A 55 16.52 7.06 0.12
C VAL A 55 16.01 7.84 -1.09
N GLU A 56 16.50 7.54 -2.29
CA GLU A 56 15.99 8.20 -3.51
C GLU A 56 14.56 7.75 -3.82
N TRP A 57 14.28 6.46 -3.63
CA TRP A 57 12.92 5.93 -3.75
C TRP A 57 11.98 6.65 -2.78
N GLU A 58 12.29 6.66 -1.48
CA GLU A 58 11.48 7.32 -0.45
C GLU A 58 11.24 8.81 -0.76
N ARG A 59 12.30 9.55 -1.11
CA ARG A 59 12.19 10.97 -1.49
C ARG A 59 11.27 11.18 -2.69
N SER A 60 11.38 10.35 -3.72
CA SER A 60 10.51 10.46 -4.89
C SER A 60 9.05 10.14 -4.56
N GLY A 61 8.81 9.20 -3.65
CA GLY A 61 7.47 8.86 -3.16
C GLY A 61 6.82 9.99 -2.36
N ALA A 62 7.60 10.70 -1.54
CA ALA A 62 7.12 11.84 -0.76
C ALA A 62 6.64 13.01 -1.64
N LEU A 63 7.12 13.12 -2.88
CA LEU A 63 6.72 14.16 -3.84
C LEU A 63 5.44 13.83 -4.62
N LEU A 64 4.85 12.65 -4.41
CA LEU A 64 3.61 12.27 -5.10
C LEU A 64 2.42 13.03 -4.53
N PRO A 65 1.41 13.36 -5.37
CA PRO A 65 0.18 14.01 -4.90
C PRO A 65 -0.61 13.18 -3.87
N LEU A 66 -0.50 11.85 -3.95
CA LEU A 66 -0.97 10.90 -2.93
C LEU A 66 0.25 10.10 -2.48
N ASN A 67 0.66 10.28 -1.23
CA ASN A 67 1.92 9.70 -0.74
C ASN A 67 1.78 8.81 0.50
N GLY A 68 0.62 8.80 1.18
CA GLY A 68 0.37 7.95 2.35
C GLY A 68 1.23 8.26 3.58
N ARG A 69 1.66 9.53 3.73
CA ARG A 69 2.56 9.99 4.81
C ARG A 69 1.88 10.95 5.79
N GLY A 70 0.55 10.92 5.85
CA GLY A 70 -0.26 11.84 6.65
C GLY A 70 -0.56 13.19 5.99
N ASP A 71 -0.09 13.41 4.76
CA ASP A 71 -0.50 14.57 3.95
C ASP A 71 -1.95 14.41 3.50
N GLU A 72 -2.65 15.54 3.32
CA GLU A 72 -4.01 15.53 2.80
C GLU A 72 -4.06 14.94 1.39
N MET A 73 -5.06 14.09 1.14
CA MET A 73 -5.33 13.59 -0.21
C MET A 73 -5.73 14.73 -1.15
N PRO A 74 -5.44 14.62 -2.46
CA PRO A 74 -5.96 15.55 -3.44
C PRO A 74 -7.49 15.71 -3.30
N GLN A 75 -7.96 16.96 -3.39
CA GLN A 75 -9.37 17.26 -3.16
C GLN A 75 -10.28 16.59 -4.19
N ASP A 76 -9.84 16.55 -5.45
CA ASP A 76 -10.52 15.85 -6.55
C ASP A 76 -10.58 14.33 -6.33
N LEU A 77 -9.51 13.72 -5.82
CA LEU A 77 -9.53 12.33 -5.38
C LEU A 77 -10.55 12.12 -4.25
N THR A 78 -10.53 12.98 -3.24
CA THR A 78 -11.45 12.88 -2.08
C THR A 78 -12.91 12.94 -2.53
N LEU A 79 -13.23 13.82 -3.50
CA LEU A 79 -14.58 13.94 -4.07
C LEU A 79 -15.00 12.74 -4.93
N SER A 80 -14.03 11.95 -5.42
CA SER A 80 -14.30 10.73 -6.22
C SER A 80 -14.60 9.50 -5.37
N ILE A 81 -14.35 9.56 -4.06
CA ILE A 81 -14.53 8.44 -3.13
C ILE A 81 -15.85 8.63 -2.37
N SER A 82 -16.60 7.53 -2.18
CA SER A 82 -17.80 7.56 -1.34
C SER A 82 -17.45 7.98 0.09
N PRO A 83 -18.19 8.88 0.75
CA PRO A 83 -17.86 9.38 2.09
C PRO A 83 -17.61 8.28 3.14
N GLN A 84 -18.34 7.17 3.04
CA GLN A 84 -18.19 6.01 3.92
C GLN A 84 -16.89 5.23 3.74
N ASP A 85 -16.22 5.39 2.60
CA ASP A 85 -15.01 4.66 2.23
C ASP A 85 -13.74 5.51 2.41
N ILE A 86 -13.86 6.83 2.66
CA ILE A 86 -12.72 7.77 2.73
C ILE A 86 -11.73 7.37 3.84
N GLU A 87 -12.21 7.09 5.04
CA GLU A 87 -11.35 6.73 6.18
C GLU A 87 -10.61 5.42 5.91
N ALA A 88 -11.33 4.39 5.44
CA ALA A 88 -10.75 3.10 5.10
C ALA A 88 -9.73 3.21 3.95
N PHE A 89 -10.02 4.03 2.93
CA PHE A 89 -9.12 4.27 1.81
C PHE A 89 -7.84 4.99 2.26
N SER A 90 -7.98 6.07 3.04
CA SER A 90 -6.82 6.82 3.56
C SER A 90 -5.93 5.90 4.40
N TYR A 91 -6.52 5.15 5.33
CA TYR A 91 -5.78 4.22 6.17
C TYR A 91 -5.13 3.10 5.35
N LEU A 92 -5.79 2.59 4.31
CA LEU A 92 -5.23 1.59 3.41
C LEU A 92 -4.02 2.14 2.64
N VAL A 93 -4.09 3.38 2.15
CA VAL A 93 -2.98 4.05 1.46
C VAL A 93 -1.78 4.19 2.40
N ASP A 94 -1.98 4.73 3.61
CA ASP A 94 -0.92 4.90 4.60
C ASP A 94 -0.27 3.56 4.95
N THR A 95 -1.10 2.55 5.25
CA THR A 95 -0.68 1.19 5.60
C THR A 95 0.10 0.53 4.46
N THR A 96 -0.29 0.76 3.20
CA THR A 96 0.37 0.21 2.01
C THR A 96 1.75 0.83 1.79
N VAL A 97 1.88 2.12 2.04
CA VAL A 97 3.15 2.86 1.91
C VAL A 97 4.12 2.45 3.01
N GLU A 98 3.62 2.29 4.24
CA GLU A 98 4.44 1.97 5.42
C GLU A 98 5.13 0.60 5.33
N VAL A 99 4.59 -0.36 4.56
CA VAL A 99 5.20 -1.68 4.32
C VAL A 99 6.66 -1.57 3.83
N GLY A 100 6.96 -0.61 2.96
CA GLY A 100 8.32 -0.41 2.42
C GLY A 100 9.18 0.57 3.21
N ILE A 101 8.62 1.28 4.20
CA ILE A 101 9.33 2.34 4.93
C ILE A 101 9.67 1.94 6.35
N VAL A 102 8.82 1.15 7.01
CA VAL A 102 8.89 0.90 8.46
C VAL A 102 10.27 0.42 8.93
N ASP A 103 10.94 -0.40 8.13
CA ASP A 103 12.28 -0.94 8.44
C ASP A 103 13.41 -0.26 7.65
N MET A 104 13.12 0.74 6.83
CA MET A 104 14.05 1.33 5.86
C MET A 104 15.35 1.86 6.52
N TYR A 105 15.22 2.47 7.70
CA TYR A 105 16.35 3.05 8.44
C TYR A 105 16.80 2.19 9.63
N GLY A 106 16.28 0.97 9.75
CA GLY A 106 16.41 0.13 10.93
C GLY A 106 16.87 -1.29 10.65
N THR A 107 16.79 -2.12 11.69
CA THR A 107 16.96 -3.58 11.53
C THR A 107 15.68 -4.16 10.98
N PRO A 108 15.72 -5.10 10.02
CA PRO A 108 14.52 -5.79 9.54
C PRO A 108 13.70 -6.40 10.69
N THR A 109 12.39 -6.21 10.64
CA THR A 109 11.42 -6.68 11.64
C THR A 109 10.28 -7.47 10.99
N THR A 110 9.29 -7.86 11.79
CA THR A 110 8.02 -8.46 11.31
C THR A 110 6.98 -7.40 10.93
N LEU A 111 7.24 -6.12 11.16
CA LEU A 111 6.26 -5.04 10.96
C LEU A 111 5.72 -4.96 9.53
N PRO A 112 6.52 -5.12 8.45
CA PRO A 112 5.98 -5.15 7.09
C PRO A 112 4.88 -6.19 6.90
N VAL A 113 5.04 -7.38 7.50
CA VAL A 113 4.05 -8.46 7.44
C VAL A 113 2.81 -8.13 8.28
N GLU A 114 2.98 -7.47 9.43
CA GLU A 114 1.87 -6.99 10.24
C GLU A 114 1.03 -5.93 9.52
N PHE A 115 1.67 -5.02 8.75
CA PHE A 115 0.98 -4.08 7.88
C PHE A 115 0.18 -4.78 6.78
N ILE A 116 0.74 -5.82 6.13
CA ILE A 116 -0.05 -6.67 5.21
C ILE A 116 -1.27 -7.30 5.91
N GLY A 117 -1.11 -7.72 7.17
CA GLY A 117 -2.24 -8.21 7.98
C GLY A 117 -3.35 -7.18 8.14
N LYS A 118 -3.00 -5.92 8.41
CA LYS A 118 -3.95 -4.80 8.50
C LYS A 118 -4.65 -4.54 7.16
N ILE A 119 -3.90 -4.54 6.06
CA ILE A 119 -4.44 -4.43 4.70
C ILE A 119 -5.47 -5.55 4.42
N ALA A 120 -5.12 -6.79 4.76
CA ALA A 120 -6.00 -7.93 4.54
C ALA A 120 -7.31 -7.84 5.33
N ILE A 121 -7.27 -7.28 6.55
CA ILE A 121 -8.48 -7.02 7.35
C ILE A 121 -9.38 -6.01 6.64
N ILE A 122 -8.83 -4.91 6.11
CA ILE A 122 -9.59 -3.89 5.38
C ILE A 122 -10.27 -4.51 4.14
N LEU A 123 -9.52 -5.27 3.34
CA LEU A 123 -10.05 -5.95 2.15
C LEU A 123 -11.18 -6.92 2.55
N SER A 124 -10.96 -7.74 3.58
CA SER A 124 -11.97 -8.67 4.09
C SER A 124 -13.23 -7.98 4.60
N GLN A 125 -13.10 -6.88 5.33
CA GLN A 125 -14.25 -6.07 5.81
C GLN A 125 -15.07 -5.49 4.66
N ASN A 126 -14.45 -5.30 3.50
CA ASN A 126 -15.08 -4.81 2.29
C ASN A 126 -15.50 -5.93 1.31
N ASN A 127 -15.38 -7.20 1.71
CA ASN A 127 -15.65 -8.38 0.87
C ASN A 127 -14.81 -8.42 -0.41
N ILE A 128 -13.53 -8.03 -0.31
CA ILE A 128 -12.57 -8.01 -1.40
C ILE A 128 -11.58 -9.14 -1.18
N ASP A 129 -11.42 -9.99 -2.19
CA ASP A 129 -10.46 -11.09 -2.15
C ASP A 129 -9.02 -10.56 -2.18
N LEU A 130 -8.12 -11.28 -1.50
CA LEU A 130 -6.70 -10.96 -1.56
C LEU A 130 -6.14 -11.33 -2.94
N PRO A 131 -5.21 -10.52 -3.48
CA PRO A 131 -4.45 -10.89 -4.68
C PRO A 131 -3.68 -12.19 -4.50
N GLU A 132 -3.38 -12.87 -5.60
CA GLU A 132 -2.46 -14.00 -5.59
C GLU A 132 -1.00 -13.55 -5.32
N ILE A 133 -0.21 -14.43 -4.73
CA ILE A 133 1.21 -14.23 -4.39
C ILE A 133 2.09 -14.83 -5.48
#